data_AF-A0A661NSA1-F1
#
_entry.id   AF-A0A661NSA1-F1
#
_cell.length_a   1.000
_cell.length_b   1.000
_cell.length_c   1.000
_cell.angle_alpha   90.00
_cell.angle_beta   90.00
_cell.angle_gamma   90.00
#
_symmetry.space_group_name_H-M   'P 1'
#
loop_
_entity.id
_entity.type
_entity.pdbx_description
1 polymer ?
#
loop_
_entity_poly.entity_id
_entity_poly.type
_entity_poly.pdbx_seq_one_letter_code
_entity_poly.pdbx_strand_id
1 'polypeptide(L)'
;MLGVWLLVAAGVRAAEPPPQQVTLLLTHPSRGELGNIAGLVRRGLLRVPGLRVRGIYHSSEWDDYQPARSFISEEAPEWMEIEELTCSLPEDRVFAGNDCSRVFGQLVEEADGIIFPGGPDIPPALYGEKTRLTTVIENPPRHRFEISLLVHLLGSPRAPALRPLLERRPRFLVLGLCLGMQSLNVASGGTLVQDIPSQLYGVQTFEEGLRLPADRVHRSYRAPLRPAQGVGWAVVHPVRIDASWPAAAALLPGGRGGVVRVVSLHHQALGRLGRD
;
A
#
# COMPACT_ATOMS: atom_id res chain seq x y z
N MET A 1 -0.74 10.65 -19.75
CA MET A 1 -0.22 9.27 -19.77
C MET A 1 -0.78 8.54 -18.56
N LEU A 2 -1.72 7.62 -18.78
CA LEU A 2 -2.39 6.85 -17.74
C LEU A 2 -1.47 5.70 -17.28
N GLY A 3 -0.94 5.78 -16.07
CA GLY A 3 -0.28 4.66 -15.41
C GLY A 3 -1.32 3.60 -15.05
N VAL A 4 -1.22 2.43 -15.67
CA VAL A 4 -2.06 1.27 -15.35
C VAL A 4 -1.44 0.55 -14.16
N TRP A 5 -2.08 0.64 -13.00
CA TRP A 5 -1.78 -0.20 -11.85
C TRP A 5 -2.56 -1.51 -12.00
N LEU A 6 -1.85 -2.62 -12.18
CA LEU A 6 -2.43 -3.95 -12.30
C LEU A 6 -2.76 -4.51 -10.92
N LEU A 7 -4.05 -4.68 -10.65
CA LEU A 7 -4.57 -5.54 -9.59
C LEU A 7 -5.36 -6.67 -10.22
N VAL A 8 -4.94 -7.91 -9.95
CA VAL A 8 -5.68 -9.10 -10.36
C VAL A 8 -6.15 -9.82 -9.12
N ALA A 9 -7.47 -9.83 -8.91
CA ALA A 9 -8.13 -10.75 -8.00
C ALA A 9 -8.08 -12.16 -8.63
N ALA A 10 -7.12 -12.98 -8.21
CA ALA A 10 -7.01 -14.37 -8.64
C ALA A 10 -7.50 -15.32 -7.55
N GLY A 11 -8.74 -15.80 -7.74
CA GLY A 11 -9.30 -17.09 -7.31
C GLY A 11 -8.74 -17.76 -6.05
N VAL A 12 -9.33 -17.44 -4.90
CA VAL A 12 -9.45 -18.42 -3.80
C VAL A 12 -10.57 -19.40 -4.19
N ARG A 13 -10.30 -20.71 -4.07
CA ARG A 13 -11.26 -21.79 -4.37
C ARG A 13 -12.63 -21.50 -3.73
N ALA A 14 -13.67 -21.52 -4.57
CA ALA A 14 -15.05 -21.31 -4.17
C ALA A 14 -15.51 -22.45 -3.23
N ALA A 15 -15.88 -22.10 -2.00
CA ALA A 15 -16.70 -22.94 -1.13
C ALA A 15 -18.07 -22.30 -0.82
N GLU A 16 -18.30 -21.05 -1.23
CA GLU A 16 -19.56 -20.32 -1.04
C GLU A 16 -19.85 -19.48 -2.30
N PRO A 17 -21.14 -19.23 -2.62
CA PRO A 17 -21.49 -18.28 -3.67
C PRO A 17 -20.87 -16.91 -3.35
N PRO A 18 -20.41 -16.14 -4.36
CA PRO A 18 -19.88 -14.81 -4.11
C PRO A 18 -20.93 -13.97 -3.37
N PRO A 19 -20.54 -13.20 -2.35
CA PRO A 19 -21.48 -12.37 -1.61
C PRO A 19 -22.21 -11.42 -2.58
N GLN A 20 -23.49 -11.14 -2.30
CA GLN A 20 -24.30 -10.26 -3.15
C GLN A 20 -23.73 -8.83 -3.25
N GLN A 21 -22.91 -8.43 -2.28
CA GLN A 21 -22.21 -7.15 -2.19
C GLN A 21 -20.82 -7.41 -1.58
N VAL A 22 -19.77 -6.78 -2.14
CA VAL A 22 -18.39 -6.89 -1.66
C VAL A 22 -17.95 -5.51 -1.17
N THR A 23 -17.57 -5.39 0.10
CA THR A 23 -17.11 -4.11 0.68
C THR A 23 -15.59 -4.12 0.83
N LEU A 24 -14.91 -3.18 0.17
CA LEU A 24 -13.48 -2.95 0.32
C LEU A 24 -13.22 -1.67 1.11
N LEU A 25 -12.44 -1.78 2.17
CA LEU A 25 -11.85 -0.64 2.85
C LEU A 25 -10.68 -0.09 2.03
N LEU A 26 -10.53 1.23 2.02
CA LEU A 26 -9.38 1.90 1.41
C LEU A 26 -8.79 2.89 2.44
N THR A 27 -7.56 2.64 2.91
CA THR A 27 -6.86 3.67 3.70
C THR A 27 -6.37 4.78 2.78
N HIS A 28 -6.19 5.98 3.32
CA HIS A 28 -5.79 7.17 2.55
C HIS A 28 -6.63 7.36 1.27
N PRO A 29 -7.96 7.59 1.40
CA PRO A 29 -8.88 7.63 0.26
C PRO A 29 -8.78 8.95 -0.51
N SER A 30 -7.60 9.25 -1.03
CA SER A 30 -7.38 10.44 -1.85
C SER A 30 -8.22 10.37 -3.13
N ARG A 31 -8.48 11.54 -3.72
CA ARG A 31 -9.15 11.62 -5.04
C ARG A 31 -8.44 10.77 -6.09
N GLY A 32 -7.11 10.69 -6.02
CA GLY A 32 -6.31 9.87 -6.94
C GLY A 32 -6.61 8.38 -6.81
N GLU A 33 -6.62 7.86 -5.59
CA GLU A 33 -6.86 6.43 -5.32
C GLU A 33 -8.30 6.02 -5.66
N LEU A 34 -9.29 6.83 -5.27
CA LEU A 34 -10.69 6.60 -5.63
C LEU A 34 -10.89 6.63 -7.15
N GLY A 35 -10.29 7.62 -7.83
CA GLY A 35 -10.31 7.73 -9.28
C GLY A 35 -9.65 6.54 -9.99
N ASN A 36 -8.58 5.98 -9.42
CA ASN A 36 -7.93 4.77 -9.93
C ASN A 36 -8.89 3.58 -9.87
N ILE A 37 -9.52 3.34 -8.72
CA ILE A 37 -10.48 2.23 -8.55
C ILE A 37 -11.68 2.39 -9.51
N ALA A 38 -12.29 3.58 -9.55
CA ALA A 38 -13.38 3.88 -10.49
C ALA A 38 -12.96 3.66 -11.95
N GLY A 39 -11.74 4.08 -12.31
CA GLY A 39 -11.18 3.86 -13.64
C GLY A 39 -10.99 2.38 -13.97
N LEU A 40 -10.55 1.56 -13.02
CA LEU A 40 -10.41 0.12 -13.19
C LEU A 40 -11.77 -0.57 -13.40
N VAL A 41 -12.79 -0.19 -12.61
CA VAL A 41 -14.16 -0.72 -12.76
C VAL A 41 -14.73 -0.33 -14.12
N ARG A 42 -14.66 0.95 -14.49
CA ARG A 42 -15.18 1.48 -15.76
C ARG A 42 -14.55 0.84 -16.99
N ARG A 43 -13.27 0.45 -16.89
CA ARG A 43 -12.53 -0.26 -17.96
C ARG A 43 -12.73 -1.77 -17.94
N GLY A 44 -13.50 -2.30 -16.99
CA GLY A 44 -13.71 -3.73 -16.81
C GLY A 44 -12.42 -4.48 -16.41
N LEU A 45 -11.45 -3.78 -15.81
CA LEU A 45 -10.21 -4.36 -15.27
C LEU A 45 -10.39 -4.84 -13.82
N LEU A 46 -11.31 -4.22 -13.07
CA LEU A 46 -11.78 -4.70 -11.79
C LEU A 46 -13.25 -5.13 -11.92
N ARG A 47 -13.52 -6.44 -11.92
CA ARG A 47 -14.85 -7.02 -12.10
C ARG A 47 -15.32 -7.68 -10.82
N VAL A 48 -15.89 -6.88 -9.93
CA VAL A 48 -16.46 -7.35 -8.66
C VAL A 48 -17.92 -6.91 -8.63
N PRO A 49 -18.88 -7.81 -8.91
CA PRO A 49 -20.30 -7.48 -8.83
C PRO A 49 -20.67 -6.98 -7.43
N GLY A 50 -21.45 -5.90 -7.35
CA GLY A 50 -21.87 -5.34 -6.06
C GLY A 50 -20.73 -4.72 -5.25
N LEU A 51 -19.61 -4.33 -5.87
CA LEU A 51 -18.50 -3.66 -5.18
C LEU A 51 -18.96 -2.37 -4.50
N ARG A 52 -18.63 -2.23 -3.21
CA ARG A 52 -18.63 -0.97 -2.46
C ARG A 52 -17.22 -0.66 -1.98
N VAL A 53 -16.85 0.62 -2.01
CA VAL A 53 -15.58 1.12 -1.47
C VAL A 53 -15.88 2.08 -0.32
N ARG A 54 -15.37 1.76 0.87
CA ARG A 54 -15.42 2.64 2.04
C ARG A 54 -14.02 3.14 2.34
N GLY A 55 -13.75 4.37 1.95
CA GLY A 55 -12.51 5.05 2.30
C GLY A 55 -12.48 5.40 3.78
N ILE A 56 -11.38 5.13 4.45
CA ILE A 56 -11.19 5.45 5.86
C ILE A 56 -9.91 6.25 6.06
N TYR A 57 -9.97 7.26 6.90
CA TYR A 57 -8.81 8.03 7.31
C TYR A 57 -8.94 8.48 8.75
N HIS A 58 -7.81 8.73 9.41
CA HIS A 58 -7.80 9.26 10.77
C HIS A 58 -7.85 10.78 10.77
N SER A 59 -8.61 11.39 11.69
CA SER A 59 -8.80 12.84 11.77
C SER A 59 -7.52 13.65 12.00
N SER A 60 -6.44 12.99 12.46
CA SER A 60 -5.14 13.63 12.65
C SER A 60 -4.25 13.64 11.41
N GLU A 61 -4.67 13.00 10.31
CA GLU A 61 -3.95 13.04 9.04
C GLU A 61 -3.88 14.47 8.50
N TRP A 62 -2.82 14.79 7.76
CA TRP A 62 -2.58 16.13 7.23
C TRP A 62 -3.18 16.35 5.83
N ASP A 63 -3.73 15.30 5.22
CA ASP A 63 -4.33 15.36 3.88
C ASP A 63 -5.67 16.11 3.88
N ASP A 64 -5.94 16.85 2.79
CA ASP A 64 -7.26 17.40 2.51
C ASP A 64 -8.09 16.40 1.68
N TYR A 65 -9.15 15.87 2.29
CA TYR A 65 -10.06 14.92 1.66
C TYR A 65 -11.28 15.58 0.97
N GLN A 66 -11.40 16.91 0.92
CA GLN A 66 -12.49 17.57 0.17
C GLN A 66 -12.51 17.16 -1.32
N PRO A 67 -11.38 17.11 -2.05
CA PRO A 67 -11.39 16.65 -3.44
C PRO A 67 -11.89 15.20 -3.60
N ALA A 68 -11.68 14.35 -2.60
CA ALA A 68 -12.18 12.98 -2.59
C ALA A 68 -13.71 12.96 -2.41
N ARG A 69 -14.24 13.79 -1.51
CA ARG A 69 -15.69 13.95 -1.29
C ARG A 69 -16.40 14.46 -2.55
N SER A 70 -15.86 15.49 -3.20
CA SER A 70 -16.39 16.02 -4.46
C SER A 70 -16.43 14.93 -5.54
N PHE A 71 -15.32 14.23 -5.74
CA PHE A 71 -15.24 13.13 -6.70
C PHE A 71 -16.33 12.07 -6.45
N ILE A 72 -16.52 11.63 -5.20
CA ILE A 72 -17.55 10.63 -4.88
C ILE A 72 -18.94 11.15 -5.23
N SER A 73 -19.26 12.38 -4.82
CA SER A 73 -20.59 12.97 -5.07
C SER A 73 -20.90 13.11 -6.57
N GLU A 74 -19.89 13.35 -7.39
CA GLU A 74 -20.03 13.58 -8.83
C GLU A 74 -19.99 12.28 -9.65
N GLU A 75 -19.13 11.32 -9.28
CA GLU A 75 -18.78 10.20 -10.16
C GLU A 75 -19.21 8.82 -9.65
N ALA A 76 -19.39 8.65 -8.34
CA ALA A 76 -19.59 7.33 -7.74
C ALA A 76 -20.42 7.32 -6.43
N PRO A 77 -21.49 8.12 -6.27
CA PRO A 77 -22.17 8.28 -4.98
C PRO A 77 -22.91 7.02 -4.52
N GLU A 78 -23.22 6.10 -5.44
CA GLU A 78 -23.98 4.88 -5.14
C GLU A 78 -23.14 3.74 -4.54
N TRP A 79 -21.81 3.80 -4.70
CA TRP A 79 -20.93 2.67 -4.37
C TRP A 79 -19.59 3.07 -3.75
N MET A 80 -19.31 4.37 -3.59
CA MET A 80 -18.17 4.87 -2.85
C MET A 80 -18.61 5.79 -1.71
N GLU A 81 -17.91 5.70 -0.58
CA GLU A 81 -18.07 6.62 0.55
C GLU A 81 -16.72 6.84 1.24
N ILE A 82 -16.59 7.92 2.02
CA ILE A 82 -15.46 8.09 2.93
C ILE A 82 -15.91 8.46 4.33
N GLU A 83 -15.19 7.93 5.31
CA GLU A 83 -15.42 8.14 6.73
C GLU A 83 -14.14 8.63 7.42
N GLU A 84 -14.33 9.59 8.30
CA GLU A 84 -13.30 10.08 9.20
C GLU A 84 -13.39 9.35 10.54
N LEU A 85 -12.26 8.85 11.03
CA LEU A 85 -12.14 8.17 12.31
C LEU A 85 -11.50 9.10 13.34
N THR A 86 -12.13 9.20 14.51
CA THR A 86 -11.77 10.16 15.57
C THR A 86 -11.31 9.50 16.87
N CYS A 87 -11.05 8.19 16.85
CA CYS A 87 -10.51 7.46 17.99
C CYS A 87 -9.13 8.00 18.40
N SER A 88 -8.74 7.87 19.67
CA SER A 88 -7.41 8.33 20.11
C SER A 88 -6.32 7.34 19.71
N LEU A 89 -5.27 7.82 19.05
CA LEU A 89 -4.09 7.02 18.69
C LEU A 89 -2.78 7.73 19.08
N PRO A 90 -2.35 7.61 20.36
CA PRO A 90 -1.05 8.09 20.80
C PRO A 90 0.10 7.37 20.07
N GLU A 91 1.21 8.08 19.84
CA GLU A 91 2.37 7.56 19.11
C GLU A 91 3.01 6.32 19.79
N ASP A 92 3.03 6.28 21.11
CA ASP A 92 3.56 5.17 21.91
C ASP A 92 2.60 3.96 21.98
N ARG A 93 1.39 4.07 21.40
CA ARG A 93 0.34 3.04 21.40
C ARG A 93 0.06 2.44 20.02
N VAL A 94 0.89 2.71 19.02
CA VAL A 94 0.78 2.11 17.67
C VAL A 94 0.93 0.58 17.71
N PHE A 95 1.83 0.06 18.55
CA PHE A 95 2.07 -1.38 18.72
C PHE A 95 1.40 -1.93 20.00
N ALA A 96 0.20 -1.49 20.31
CA ALA A 96 -0.58 -1.95 21.47
C ALA A 96 -2.08 -1.77 21.23
N GLY A 97 -2.92 -2.32 22.12
CA GLY A 97 -4.34 -1.96 22.17
C GLY A 97 -4.52 -0.47 22.47
N ASN A 98 -5.44 0.18 21.79
CA ASN A 98 -5.71 1.62 21.86
C ASN A 98 -7.20 1.90 21.59
N ASP A 99 -7.61 3.16 21.65
CA ASP A 99 -9.02 3.53 21.52
C ASP A 99 -9.58 3.22 20.12
N CYS A 100 -8.71 3.08 19.12
CA CYS A 100 -9.08 2.65 17.77
C CYS A 100 -9.29 1.13 17.66
N SER A 101 -8.84 0.31 18.61
CA SER A 101 -8.95 -1.15 18.53
C SER A 101 -10.40 -1.63 18.29
N ARG A 102 -11.38 -1.00 18.94
CA ARG A 102 -12.80 -1.32 18.76
C ARG A 102 -13.29 -0.95 17.35
N VAL A 103 -12.89 0.22 16.86
CA VAL A 103 -13.24 0.72 15.52
C VAL A 103 -12.66 -0.20 14.45
N PHE A 104 -11.39 -0.60 14.58
CA PHE A 104 -10.76 -1.57 13.68
C PHE A 104 -11.51 -2.90 13.63
N GLY A 105 -11.95 -3.41 14.78
CA GLY A 105 -12.79 -4.60 14.84
C GLY A 105 -14.09 -4.46 14.05
N GLN A 106 -14.80 -3.33 14.22
CA GLN A 106 -16.06 -3.07 13.50
C GLN A 106 -15.84 -2.98 11.99
N LEU A 107 -14.84 -2.22 11.55
CA LEU A 107 -14.49 -2.08 10.14
C LEU A 107 -14.22 -3.44 9.47
N VAL A 108 -13.49 -4.33 10.16
CA VAL A 108 -13.14 -5.66 9.62
C VAL A 108 -14.32 -6.63 9.61
N GLU A 109 -15.26 -6.50 10.55
CA GLU A 109 -16.49 -7.31 10.52
C GLU A 109 -17.45 -6.89 9.40
N GLU A 110 -17.47 -5.59 9.07
CA GLU A 110 -18.36 -4.97 8.07
C GLU A 110 -17.80 -4.99 6.64
N ALA A 111 -16.56 -5.47 6.45
CA ALA A 111 -15.89 -5.50 5.15
C ALA A 111 -15.32 -6.88 4.79
N ASP A 112 -14.99 -7.03 3.51
CA ASP A 112 -14.43 -8.26 2.93
C ASP A 112 -12.93 -8.15 2.68
N GLY A 113 -12.41 -6.93 2.64
CA GLY A 113 -10.98 -6.69 2.52
C GLY A 113 -10.61 -5.22 2.69
N ILE A 114 -9.32 -4.97 2.67
CA ILE A 114 -8.72 -3.65 2.82
C ILE A 114 -7.55 -3.45 1.86
N ILE A 115 -7.43 -2.23 1.36
CA ILE A 115 -6.33 -1.78 0.51
C ILE A 115 -5.54 -0.71 1.26
N PHE A 116 -4.23 -0.90 1.34
CA PHE A 116 -3.25 0.08 1.78
C PHE A 116 -2.48 0.58 0.55
N PRO A 117 -2.73 1.83 0.09
CA PRO A 117 -2.15 2.34 -1.15
C PRO A 117 -0.68 2.75 -0.99
N GLY A 118 -0.10 3.27 -2.07
CA GLY A 118 1.24 3.87 -2.06
C GLY A 118 1.30 5.17 -1.25
N GLY A 119 2.52 5.67 -1.03
CA GLY A 119 2.72 6.90 -0.26
C GLY A 119 4.18 7.18 0.06
N PRO A 120 4.42 8.15 0.96
CA PRO A 120 5.75 8.63 1.34
C PRO A 120 6.49 7.64 2.27
N ASP A 121 7.71 7.98 2.66
CA ASP A 121 8.54 7.09 3.49
C ASP A 121 7.95 6.90 4.91
N ILE A 122 7.94 5.65 5.38
CA ILE A 122 7.56 5.33 6.77
C ILE A 122 8.57 5.97 7.75
N PRO A 123 8.10 6.70 8.79
CA PRO A 123 8.96 7.18 9.86
C PRO A 123 9.84 6.06 10.45
N PRO A 124 11.18 6.15 10.37
CA PRO A 124 12.08 5.07 10.80
C PRO A 124 11.94 4.65 12.26
N ALA A 125 11.47 5.56 13.12
CA ALA A 125 11.13 5.27 14.50
C ALA A 125 10.08 4.14 14.64
N LEU A 126 9.16 4.00 13.67
CA LEU A 126 8.13 2.94 13.68
C LEU A 126 8.71 1.55 13.41
N TYR A 127 9.96 1.44 12.95
CA TYR A 127 10.69 0.17 12.86
C TYR A 127 12.02 0.16 13.62
N GLY A 128 12.20 1.09 14.56
CA GLY A 128 13.31 1.10 15.51
C GLY A 128 14.64 1.59 14.95
N GLU A 129 14.62 2.37 13.86
CA GLU A 129 15.82 2.91 13.24
C GLU A 129 15.92 4.43 13.36
N LYS A 130 17.14 4.95 13.25
CA LYS A 130 17.40 6.39 13.11
C LYS A 130 17.12 6.82 11.67
N THR A 131 16.63 8.05 11.51
CA THR A 131 16.31 8.62 10.21
C THR A 131 17.58 8.99 9.43
N ARG A 132 17.69 8.51 8.19
CA ARG A 132 18.75 8.90 7.26
C ARG A 132 18.40 10.22 6.59
N LEU A 133 19.43 10.94 6.13
CA LEU A 133 19.26 12.21 5.41
C LEU A 133 18.48 12.07 4.09
N THR A 134 18.42 10.86 3.54
CA THR A 134 17.70 10.53 2.30
C THR A 134 16.23 10.20 2.52
N THR A 135 15.76 10.14 3.76
CA THR A 135 14.39 9.75 4.10
C THR A 135 13.49 10.98 4.17
N VAL A 136 12.35 10.91 3.48
CA VAL A 136 11.38 12.01 3.39
C VAL A 136 10.07 11.59 4.06
N ILE A 137 9.91 12.02 5.31
CA ILE A 137 8.73 11.70 6.11
C ILE A 137 7.65 12.76 5.84
N GLU A 138 6.49 12.32 5.35
CA GLU A 138 5.31 13.15 5.15
C GLU A 138 4.11 12.49 5.84
N ASN A 139 3.20 13.30 6.39
CA ASN A 139 2.02 12.83 7.14
C ASN A 139 2.30 11.65 8.11
N PRO A 140 3.18 11.79 9.12
CA PRO A 140 3.41 10.76 10.14
C PRO A 140 2.14 10.19 10.77
N PRO A 141 1.06 10.98 11.03
CA PRO A 141 -0.17 10.43 11.57
C PRO A 141 -0.82 9.34 10.70
N ARG A 142 -0.80 9.48 9.36
CA ARG A 142 -1.24 8.42 8.44
C ARG A 142 -0.49 7.12 8.68
N HIS A 143 0.84 7.19 8.76
CA HIS A 143 1.66 5.99 9.00
C HIS A 143 1.36 5.33 10.33
N ARG A 144 1.16 6.12 11.40
CA ARG A 144 0.79 5.60 12.72
C ARG A 144 -0.57 4.89 12.67
N PHE A 145 -1.55 5.50 12.01
CA PHE A 145 -2.88 4.91 11.81
C PHE A 145 -2.82 3.60 11.02
N GLU A 146 -2.22 3.62 9.82
CA GLU A 146 -2.14 2.44 8.96
C GLU A 146 -1.36 1.30 9.63
N ILE A 147 -0.22 1.59 10.29
CA ILE A 147 0.56 0.57 11.00
C ILE A 147 -0.19 0.04 12.22
N SER A 148 -0.89 0.89 12.98
CA SER A 148 -1.72 0.44 14.11
C SER A 148 -2.82 -0.50 13.64
N LEU A 149 -3.54 -0.15 12.57
CA LEU A 149 -4.55 -1.01 11.96
C LEU A 149 -3.96 -2.34 11.49
N LEU A 150 -2.80 -2.31 10.81
CA LEU A 150 -2.10 -3.53 10.38
C LEU A 150 -1.62 -4.41 11.53
N VAL A 151 -1.12 -3.81 12.62
CA VAL A 151 -0.76 -4.54 13.84
C VAL A 151 -1.98 -5.28 14.42
N HIS A 152 -3.16 -4.65 14.40
CA HIS A 152 -4.39 -5.31 14.83
C HIS A 152 -4.85 -6.39 13.84
N LEU A 153 -4.74 -6.15 12.53
CA LEU A 153 -5.12 -7.09 11.49
C LEU A 153 -4.27 -8.37 11.53
N LEU A 154 -2.95 -8.21 11.46
CA LEU A 154 -1.98 -9.29 11.25
C LEU A 154 -1.43 -9.88 12.55
N GLY A 155 -1.45 -9.10 13.63
CA GLY A 155 -0.62 -9.34 14.80
C GLY A 155 0.78 -8.79 14.64
N SER A 156 1.49 -8.67 15.76
CA SER A 156 2.88 -8.21 15.76
C SER A 156 3.68 -8.83 16.90
N PRO A 157 4.95 -9.22 16.69
CA PRO A 157 5.86 -9.52 17.80
C PRO A 157 5.99 -8.38 18.82
N ARG A 158 5.75 -7.13 18.41
CA ARG A 158 5.82 -5.97 19.30
C ARG A 158 4.54 -5.76 20.11
N ALA A 159 3.47 -6.47 19.78
CA ALA A 159 2.16 -6.37 20.42
C ALA A 159 1.58 -7.77 20.75
N PRO A 160 2.28 -8.62 21.54
CA PRO A 160 1.90 -10.02 21.75
C PRO A 160 0.56 -10.20 22.48
N ALA A 161 0.06 -9.16 23.14
CA ALA A 161 -1.23 -9.19 23.81
C ALA A 161 -2.43 -9.01 22.85
N LEU A 162 -2.19 -8.53 21.62
CA LEU A 162 -3.25 -8.38 20.62
C LEU A 162 -3.52 -9.70 19.91
N ARG A 163 -4.79 -10.07 19.85
CA ARG A 163 -5.25 -11.17 18.98
C ARG A 163 -5.51 -10.62 17.58
N PRO A 164 -4.82 -11.12 16.53
CA PRO A 164 -5.03 -10.68 15.16
C PRO A 164 -6.50 -10.76 14.76
N LEU A 165 -7.01 -9.73 14.08
CA LEU A 165 -8.37 -9.75 13.54
C LEU A 165 -8.51 -10.83 12.46
N LEU A 166 -7.45 -11.10 11.69
CA LEU A 166 -7.45 -12.15 10.67
C LEU A 166 -7.59 -13.58 11.23
N GLU A 167 -7.27 -13.83 12.50
CA GLU A 167 -7.57 -15.14 13.12
C GLU A 167 -9.07 -15.41 13.17
N ARG A 168 -9.88 -14.36 13.32
CA ARG A 168 -11.36 -14.47 13.32
C ARG A 168 -11.97 -14.30 11.94
N ARG A 169 -11.26 -13.61 11.04
CA ARG A 169 -11.69 -13.32 9.66
C ARG A 169 -10.64 -13.81 8.64
N PRO A 170 -10.36 -15.12 8.55
CA PRO A 170 -9.26 -15.66 7.73
C PRO A 170 -9.46 -15.46 6.21
N ARG A 171 -10.68 -15.11 5.77
CA ARG A 171 -10.99 -14.80 4.37
C ARG A 171 -10.89 -13.30 4.04
N PHE A 172 -10.65 -12.45 5.04
CA PHE A 172 -10.54 -11.00 4.83
C PHE A 172 -9.26 -10.69 4.05
N LEU A 173 -9.41 -10.06 2.89
CA LEU A 173 -8.28 -9.77 2.01
C LEU A 173 -7.51 -8.54 2.50
N VAL A 174 -6.20 -8.67 2.67
CA VAL A 174 -5.32 -7.53 2.92
C VAL A 174 -4.41 -7.32 1.72
N LEU A 175 -4.47 -6.14 1.13
CA LEU A 175 -3.67 -5.76 -0.03
C LEU A 175 -2.82 -4.54 0.28
N GLY A 176 -1.50 -4.69 0.25
CA GLY A 176 -0.53 -3.59 0.37
C GLY A 176 0.11 -3.25 -0.97
N LEU A 177 0.03 -1.99 -1.39
CA LEU A 177 0.61 -1.48 -2.64
C LEU A 177 1.74 -0.51 -2.34
N CYS A 178 2.94 -0.73 -2.89
CA CYS A 178 4.09 0.15 -2.69
C CYS A 178 4.39 0.37 -1.19
N LEU A 179 4.04 1.54 -0.63
CA LEU A 179 4.07 1.83 0.80
C LEU A 179 3.28 0.80 1.61
N GLY A 180 2.07 0.42 1.17
CA GLY A 180 1.24 -0.55 1.89
C GLY A 180 1.97 -1.88 2.14
N MET A 181 2.74 -2.37 1.16
CA MET A 181 3.57 -3.58 1.32
C MET A 181 4.68 -3.38 2.38
N GLN A 182 5.27 -2.20 2.43
CA GLN A 182 6.28 -1.84 3.43
C GLN A 182 5.65 -1.73 4.83
N SER A 183 4.46 -1.14 4.92
CA SER A 183 3.67 -1.04 6.15
C SER A 183 3.30 -2.42 6.70
N LEU A 184 2.93 -3.38 5.84
CA LEU A 184 2.70 -4.78 6.23
C LEU A 184 3.95 -5.37 6.92
N ASN A 185 5.12 -5.15 6.33
CA ASN A 185 6.38 -5.64 6.87
C ASN A 185 6.71 -5.01 8.24
N VAL A 186 6.58 -3.68 8.34
CA VAL A 186 6.85 -2.94 9.58
C VAL A 186 5.89 -3.34 10.70
N ALA A 187 4.59 -3.43 10.41
CA ALA A 187 3.58 -3.88 11.37
C ALA A 187 3.90 -5.29 11.91
N SER A 188 4.37 -6.18 11.04
CA SER A 188 4.76 -7.55 11.38
C SER A 188 6.14 -7.65 12.08
N GLY A 189 6.79 -6.52 12.39
CA GLY A 189 8.05 -6.45 13.15
C GLY A 189 9.32 -6.36 12.31
N GLY A 190 9.19 -6.24 10.99
CA GLY A 190 10.28 -6.06 10.04
C GLY A 190 10.89 -4.66 10.08
N THR A 191 11.86 -4.43 9.20
CA THR A 191 12.51 -3.13 8.96
C THR A 191 12.53 -2.79 7.48
N LEU A 192 13.01 -1.59 7.13
CA LEU A 192 13.17 -1.15 5.75
C LEU A 192 14.61 -0.75 5.46
N VAL A 193 15.03 -0.93 4.21
CA VAL A 193 16.13 -0.16 3.65
C VAL A 193 15.55 1.22 3.29
N GLN A 194 16.02 2.27 3.98
CA GLN A 194 15.57 3.65 3.82
C GLN A 194 15.96 4.28 2.47
N ASP A 195 17.08 3.86 1.87
CA ASP A 195 17.49 4.26 0.53
C ASP A 195 18.40 3.20 -0.11
N ILE A 196 17.87 2.50 -1.11
CA ILE A 196 18.54 1.41 -1.85
C ILE A 196 19.87 1.91 -2.47
N PRO A 197 19.91 3.02 -3.22
CA PRO A 197 21.14 3.44 -3.88
C PRO A 197 22.30 3.66 -2.89
N SER A 198 22.07 4.42 -1.81
CA SER A 198 23.12 4.73 -0.85
C SER A 198 23.47 3.56 0.07
N GLN A 199 22.49 2.76 0.49
CA GLN A 199 22.73 1.67 1.45
C GLN A 199 23.20 0.38 0.81
N LEU A 200 22.70 0.03 -0.37
CA LEU A 200 23.00 -1.25 -1.00
C LEU A 200 24.04 -1.14 -2.12
N TYR A 201 24.12 0.01 -2.80
CA TYR A 201 25.03 0.21 -3.94
C TYR A 201 26.16 1.20 -3.65
N GLY A 202 26.14 1.87 -2.49
CA GLY A 202 27.14 2.87 -2.11
C GLY A 202 27.04 4.18 -2.90
N VAL A 203 25.94 4.41 -3.62
CA VAL A 203 25.73 5.60 -4.45
C VAL A 203 25.34 6.80 -3.59
N GLN A 204 26.14 7.86 -3.64
CA GLN A 204 25.92 9.09 -2.86
C GLN A 204 25.54 10.29 -3.73
N THR A 205 25.80 10.22 -5.04
CA THR A 205 25.49 11.31 -5.99
C THR A 205 24.58 10.84 -7.13
N PHE A 206 23.87 11.77 -7.75
CA PHE A 206 23.05 11.42 -8.92
C PHE A 206 23.92 11.04 -10.13
N GLU A 207 25.12 11.61 -10.26
CA GLU A 207 26.10 11.28 -11.31
C GLU A 207 26.60 9.84 -11.20
N GLU A 208 26.84 9.36 -9.97
CA GLU A 208 27.09 7.94 -9.71
C GLU A 208 25.87 7.09 -10.08
N GLY A 209 24.66 7.53 -9.73
CA GLY A 209 23.41 6.86 -10.08
C GLY A 209 23.23 6.68 -11.59
N LEU A 210 23.67 7.64 -12.42
CA LEU A 210 23.66 7.52 -13.89
C LEU A 210 24.56 6.42 -14.44
N ARG A 211 25.55 5.95 -13.65
CA ARG A 211 26.49 4.89 -14.04
C ARG A 211 26.04 3.51 -13.57
N LEU A 212 24.94 3.41 -12.82
CA LEU A 212 24.39 2.14 -12.39
C LEU A 212 23.92 1.29 -13.59
N PRO A 213 24.05 -0.04 -13.52
CA PRO A 213 23.42 -0.92 -14.49
C PRO A 213 21.89 -0.80 -14.39
N ALA A 214 21.18 -1.04 -15.50
CA ALA A 214 19.75 -0.75 -15.62
C ALA A 214 18.86 -1.46 -14.59
N ASP A 215 19.29 -2.62 -14.10
CA ASP A 215 18.61 -3.43 -13.07
C ASP A 215 18.79 -2.89 -11.64
N ARG A 216 19.67 -1.90 -11.43
CA ARG A 216 19.91 -1.21 -10.16
C ARG A 216 19.40 0.23 -10.14
N VAL A 217 18.71 0.66 -11.18
CA VAL A 217 18.10 1.99 -11.25
C VAL A 217 16.67 1.93 -10.76
N HIS A 218 16.39 2.60 -9.64
CA HIS A 218 15.07 2.59 -8.98
C HIS A 218 14.29 3.92 -9.11
N ARG A 219 14.96 4.96 -9.61
CA ARG A 219 14.41 6.27 -9.97
C ARG A 219 15.23 6.92 -11.07
N SER A 220 14.67 7.94 -11.72
CA SER A 220 15.39 8.73 -12.71
C SER A 220 16.42 9.60 -12.03
N TYR A 221 17.70 9.32 -12.29
CA TYR A 221 18.82 10.19 -11.90
C TYR A 221 18.98 11.39 -12.85
N ARG A 222 18.39 11.32 -14.06
CA ARG A 222 18.39 12.45 -15.01
C ARG A 222 17.43 13.55 -14.60
N ALA A 223 16.25 13.21 -14.07
CA ALA A 223 15.25 14.19 -13.67
C ALA A 223 15.80 15.28 -12.71
N PRO A 224 16.51 14.93 -11.61
CA PRO A 224 17.07 15.94 -10.73
C PRO A 224 18.33 16.62 -11.30
N LEU A 225 19.14 15.93 -12.11
CA LEU A 225 20.39 16.50 -12.67
C LEU A 225 20.17 17.42 -13.87
N ARG A 226 19.18 17.10 -14.70
CA ARG A 226 18.89 17.76 -15.97
C ARG A 226 17.38 17.82 -16.16
N PRO A 227 16.66 18.62 -15.36
CA PRO A 227 15.23 18.77 -15.49
C PRO A 227 14.89 19.31 -16.88
N ALA A 228 14.02 18.61 -17.59
CA ALA A 228 13.56 18.99 -18.91
C ALA A 228 12.13 18.47 -19.15
N GLN A 229 11.40 19.12 -20.04
CA GLN A 229 10.05 18.66 -20.42
C GLN A 229 10.12 17.23 -20.99
N GLY A 230 9.27 16.34 -20.46
CA GLY A 230 9.23 14.92 -20.84
C GLY A 230 10.20 14.01 -20.10
N VAL A 231 11.09 14.54 -19.24
CA VAL A 231 11.92 13.72 -18.36
C VAL A 231 11.15 13.40 -17.08
N GLY A 232 10.68 12.17 -16.97
CA GLY A 232 9.96 11.68 -15.79
C GLY A 232 10.88 11.21 -14.66
N TRP A 233 10.30 11.12 -13.46
CA TRP A 233 10.96 10.58 -12.27
C TRP A 233 10.99 9.06 -12.23
N ALA A 234 9.97 8.41 -12.81
CA ALA A 234 9.86 6.96 -12.83
C ALA A 234 10.79 6.32 -13.88
N VAL A 235 11.16 5.08 -13.63
CA VAL A 235 11.97 4.24 -14.51
C VAL A 235 11.26 2.93 -14.79
N VAL A 236 11.66 2.26 -15.88
CA VAL A 236 11.12 0.95 -16.24
C VAL A 236 12.12 -0.11 -15.81
N HIS A 237 11.69 -1.04 -14.97
CA HIS A 237 12.52 -2.16 -14.54
C HIS A 237 11.83 -3.51 -14.79
N PRO A 238 12.62 -4.58 -15.05
CA PRO A 238 12.08 -5.92 -15.20
C PRO A 238 11.75 -6.53 -13.83
N VAL A 239 10.53 -7.06 -13.70
CA VAL A 239 10.10 -7.86 -12.55
C VAL A 239 9.90 -9.29 -13.01
N ARG A 240 10.56 -10.23 -12.32
CA ARG A 240 10.35 -11.66 -12.54
C ARG A 240 9.14 -12.13 -11.72
N ILE A 241 8.15 -12.67 -12.42
CA ILE A 241 6.98 -13.34 -11.86
C ILE A 241 7.28 -14.83 -11.81
N ASP A 242 7.29 -15.41 -10.62
CA ASP A 242 7.49 -16.85 -10.46
C ASP A 242 6.24 -17.61 -10.89
N ALA A 243 6.42 -18.74 -11.59
CA ALA A 243 5.30 -19.57 -12.03
C ALA A 243 4.58 -20.23 -10.84
N SER A 244 5.24 -20.37 -9.70
CA SER A 244 4.66 -20.90 -8.46
C SER A 244 3.72 -19.91 -7.78
N TRP A 245 3.75 -18.62 -8.14
CA TRP A 245 2.83 -17.65 -7.55
C TRP A 245 1.40 -17.91 -8.07
N PRO A 246 0.40 -18.13 -7.20
CA PRO A 246 -0.94 -18.51 -7.63
C PRO A 246 -1.61 -17.53 -8.61
N ALA A 247 -1.21 -16.26 -8.59
CA ALA A 247 -1.73 -15.24 -9.51
C ALA A 247 -0.93 -15.10 -10.82
N ALA A 248 0.17 -15.83 -11.00
CA ALA A 248 1.03 -15.73 -12.18
C ALA A 248 0.26 -16.01 -13.48
N ALA A 249 -0.64 -17.00 -13.47
CA ALA A 249 -1.50 -17.34 -14.61
C ALA A 249 -2.47 -16.23 -15.02
N ALA A 250 -2.80 -15.34 -14.09
CA ALA A 250 -3.70 -14.23 -14.35
C ALA A 250 -2.96 -12.98 -14.86
N LEU A 251 -1.63 -12.91 -14.66
CA LEU A 251 -0.78 -11.81 -15.10
C LEU A 251 0.00 -12.10 -16.38
N LEU A 252 0.30 -13.37 -16.64
CA LEU A 252 1.11 -13.81 -17.77
C LEU A 252 0.36 -14.86 -18.60
N PRO A 253 0.21 -14.65 -19.92
CA PRO A 253 -0.43 -15.62 -20.81
C PRO A 253 0.18 -17.02 -20.64
N GLY A 254 -0.66 -18.02 -20.35
CA GLY A 254 -0.26 -19.42 -20.24
C GLY A 254 0.34 -19.85 -18.91
N GLY A 255 0.37 -18.98 -17.88
CA GLY A 255 0.78 -19.35 -16.51
C GLY A 255 2.23 -19.81 -16.34
N ARG A 256 3.05 -19.61 -17.36
CA ARG A 256 4.49 -19.80 -17.29
C ARG A 256 5.03 -18.49 -16.75
N GLY A 257 5.57 -18.51 -15.53
CA GLY A 257 6.27 -17.35 -14.95
C GLY A 257 7.22 -16.71 -15.97
N GLY A 258 7.54 -15.44 -15.79
CA GLY A 258 8.22 -14.65 -16.82
C GLY A 258 8.66 -13.29 -16.33
N VAL A 259 9.17 -12.47 -17.23
CA VAL A 259 9.62 -11.12 -16.92
C VAL A 259 8.62 -10.11 -17.49
N VAL A 260 8.05 -9.30 -16.61
CA VAL A 260 7.22 -8.14 -17.01
C VAL A 260 8.00 -6.86 -16.78
N ARG A 261 7.75 -5.84 -17.60
CA ARG A 261 8.33 -4.51 -17.39
C ARG A 261 7.32 -3.66 -16.65
N VAL A 262 7.74 -3.09 -15.52
CA VAL A 262 6.89 -2.22 -14.72
C VAL A 262 7.51 -0.83 -14.66
N VAL A 263 6.65 0.19 -14.71
CA VAL A 263 7.04 1.56 -14.39
C VAL A 263 7.04 1.68 -12.87
N SER A 264 8.13 2.16 -12.30
CA SER A 264 8.24 2.31 -10.86
C SER A 264 9.10 3.51 -10.50
N LEU A 265 8.83 4.03 -9.32
CA LEU A 265 9.57 5.07 -8.65
C LEU A 265 9.65 4.63 -7.19
N HIS A 266 10.79 4.07 -6.80
CA HIS A 266 11.00 3.68 -5.42
C HIS A 266 12.46 3.90 -5.04
N HIS A 267 12.70 4.14 -3.75
CA HIS A 267 14.05 4.13 -3.21
C HIS A 267 14.13 3.37 -1.89
N GLN A 268 12.98 3.03 -1.27
CA GLN A 268 12.93 2.08 -0.17
C GLN A 268 12.76 0.63 -0.66
N ALA A 269 13.24 -0.30 0.16
CA ALA A 269 13.02 -1.74 0.03
C ALA A 269 12.75 -2.36 1.40
N LEU A 270 12.27 -3.61 1.41
CA LEU A 270 12.21 -4.40 2.63
C LEU A 270 13.63 -4.63 3.16
N GLY A 271 13.83 -4.41 4.46
CA GLY A 271 15.03 -4.76 5.18
C GLY A 271 14.92 -6.18 5.73
N ARG A 272 14.89 -6.31 7.06
CA ARG A 272 14.52 -7.57 7.69
C ARG A 272 13.02 -7.79 7.50
N LEU A 273 12.63 -9.00 7.08
CA LEU A 273 11.22 -9.36 7.02
C LEU A 273 10.62 -9.40 8.43
N GLY A 274 9.40 -8.89 8.57
CA GLY A 274 8.53 -9.18 9.71
C GLY A 274 8.18 -10.66 9.73
N ARG A 275 7.75 -11.17 10.89
CA ARG A 275 7.74 -12.62 11.21
C ARG A 275 7.53 -13.55 10.01
N ASP A 276 8.51 -14.44 9.83
CA ASP A 276 8.30 -15.85 9.51
C ASP A 276 7.64 -16.56 10.70
#